data_AF-A0A1Y2DKH3-F1
#
_entry.id   AF-A0A1Y2DKH3-F1
#
_cell.length_a   1.000
_cell.length_b   1.000
_cell.length_c   1.000
_cell.angle_alpha   90.00
_cell.angle_beta   90.00
_cell.angle_gamma   90.00
#
_symmetry.space_group_name_H-M   'P 1'
#
loop_
_entity.id
_entity.type
_entity.pdbx_description
1 polymer ?
#
loop_
_entity_poly.entity_id
_entity_poly.type
_entity_poly.pdbx_seq_one_letter_code
_entity_poly.pdbx_strand_id
1 'polypeptide(L)'
;MSDTVPVAGVDELESHLDAVLANTSLPLNEKLFDDVGLQLSDANTVPLIPRLLPKITAILQVFSAEPTVLCELTMKLLRPLTFSQIITMTTQEAIIQALRSPWPSAVILGMAILEKAQSPSEATILGSMKDVVSSFVERWLDCPDVSVGEMGNRTLLGLLEIDCDVPLPDANGLLTVAQREPQGQGFLWRRIFTDPSIYVLLLSLTTRVGGLPERQRCLAQGRLLRVLPRMSELNLPRLCATKFDDLNRRCAQVDGNYGLLQFAALHMVDKTDELMHLILIDFFKSLVAVHCQTPDADFKTETIKKLVHDANDNILRDALLGFPSEDPDAESEVVEKLTSFIDKVV
;
A
#
# COMPACT_ATOMS: atom_id res chain seq x y z
N MET A 1 35.01 -20.11 5.18
CA MET A 1 35.03 -19.66 3.77
C MET A 1 33.77 -20.24 3.16
N SER A 2 32.75 -19.42 2.92
CA SER A 2 31.51 -19.88 2.29
C SER A 2 31.78 -19.94 0.79
N ASP A 3 31.83 -21.15 0.23
CA ASP A 3 31.88 -21.34 -1.22
C ASP A 3 30.62 -20.72 -1.83
N THR A 4 30.77 -19.53 -2.38
CA THR A 4 29.69 -18.87 -3.12
C THR A 4 29.57 -19.56 -4.46
N VAL A 5 28.39 -20.11 -4.75
CA VAL A 5 28.13 -20.79 -6.02
C VAL A 5 28.34 -19.78 -7.15
N PRO A 6 29.27 -20.05 -8.09
CA PRO A 6 29.56 -19.11 -9.17
C PRO A 6 28.34 -18.98 -10.08
N VAL A 7 28.04 -17.74 -10.48
CA VAL A 7 26.95 -17.43 -11.41
C VAL A 7 27.55 -17.29 -12.81
N ALA A 8 27.13 -18.13 -13.75
CA ALA A 8 27.59 -18.08 -15.13
C ALA A 8 26.98 -16.88 -15.85
N GLY A 9 27.75 -16.24 -16.75
CA GLY A 9 27.29 -15.12 -17.59
C GLY A 9 27.35 -13.73 -16.93
N VAL A 10 27.83 -13.61 -15.68
CA VAL A 10 27.94 -12.30 -15.00
C VAL A 10 28.88 -11.34 -15.74
N ASP A 11 30.03 -11.82 -16.22
CA ASP A 11 31.00 -10.97 -16.92
C ASP A 11 30.45 -10.51 -18.29
N GLU A 12 29.68 -11.36 -18.95
CA GLU A 12 28.97 -11.02 -20.20
C GLU A 12 27.87 -10.00 -19.93
N LEU A 13 27.10 -10.16 -18.86
CA LEU A 13 26.06 -9.21 -18.44
C LEU A 13 26.67 -7.87 -18.08
N GLU A 14 27.76 -7.85 -17.32
CA GLU A 14 28.47 -6.62 -16.96
C GLU A 14 28.95 -5.87 -18.21
N SER A 15 29.56 -6.60 -19.16
CA SER A 15 30.00 -6.03 -20.45
C SER A 15 28.84 -5.49 -21.27
N HIS A 16 27.69 -6.17 -21.25
CA HIS A 16 26.48 -5.72 -21.92
C HIS A 16 25.92 -4.43 -21.28
N LEU A 17 25.87 -4.36 -19.94
CA LEU A 17 25.44 -3.16 -19.22
C LEU A 17 26.35 -1.96 -19.53
N ASP A 18 27.67 -2.17 -19.64
CA ASP A 18 28.60 -1.12 -20.05
C ASP A 18 28.34 -0.63 -21.49
N ALA A 19 28.02 -1.54 -22.41
CA ALA A 19 27.65 -1.19 -23.78
C ALA A 19 26.34 -0.40 -23.84
N VAL A 20 25.34 -0.77 -23.03
CA VAL A 20 24.05 -0.03 -22.92
C VAL A 20 24.26 1.35 -22.30
N LEU A 21 25.12 1.48 -21.29
CA LEU A 21 25.47 2.78 -20.71
C LEU A 21 26.16 3.70 -21.72
N ALA A 22 27.03 3.14 -22.56
CA ALA A 22 27.68 3.88 -23.63
C ALA A 22 26.71 4.24 -24.78
N ASN A 23 25.70 3.40 -25.03
CA ASN A 23 24.69 3.63 -26.05
C ASN A 23 23.29 3.16 -25.58
N THR A 24 22.50 4.11 -25.08
CA THR A 24 21.15 3.84 -24.53
C THR A 24 20.12 3.41 -25.57
N SER A 25 20.45 3.45 -26.87
CA SER A 25 19.61 2.90 -27.94
C SER A 25 19.82 1.40 -28.18
N LEU A 26 20.84 0.80 -27.55
CA LEU A 26 21.09 -0.64 -27.65
C LEU A 26 19.96 -1.41 -26.96
N PRO A 27 19.34 -2.40 -27.62
CA PRO A 27 18.32 -3.24 -26.98
C PRO A 27 18.95 -4.11 -25.89
N LEU A 28 18.17 -4.36 -24.83
CA LEU A 28 18.57 -5.24 -23.73
C LEU A 28 18.55 -6.70 -24.22
N ASN A 29 19.59 -7.46 -23.86
CA ASN A 29 19.63 -8.90 -24.12
C ASN A 29 18.85 -9.66 -23.03
N GLU A 30 17.52 -9.72 -23.16
CA GLU A 30 16.61 -10.31 -22.16
C GLU A 30 17.05 -11.70 -21.70
N LYS A 31 17.49 -12.56 -22.63
CA LYS A 31 17.97 -13.91 -22.31
C LYS A 31 19.13 -13.90 -21.31
N LEU A 32 20.05 -12.94 -21.46
CA LEU A 32 21.20 -12.81 -20.55
C LEU A 32 20.77 -12.38 -19.15
N PHE A 33 19.77 -11.50 -19.05
CA PHE A 33 19.17 -11.13 -17.76
C PHE A 33 18.45 -12.31 -17.10
N ASP A 34 17.72 -13.10 -17.88
CA ASP A 34 17.02 -14.30 -17.40
C ASP A 34 18.01 -15.36 -16.92
N ASP A 35 19.01 -15.70 -17.74
CA ASP A 35 20.00 -16.74 -17.44
C ASP A 35 20.76 -16.42 -16.14
N VAL A 36 21.23 -15.17 -15.98
CA VAL A 36 21.88 -14.72 -14.74
C VAL A 36 20.87 -14.66 -13.59
N GLY A 37 19.68 -14.10 -13.83
CA GLY A 37 18.64 -13.89 -12.84
C GLY A 37 18.08 -15.18 -12.25
N LEU A 38 18.06 -16.30 -12.98
CA LEU A 38 17.62 -17.61 -12.50
C LEU A 38 18.62 -18.26 -11.54
N GLN A 39 19.89 -17.89 -11.64
CA GLN A 39 20.98 -18.42 -10.81
C GLN A 39 21.15 -17.63 -9.50
N LEU A 40 20.50 -16.47 -9.36
CA LEU A 40 20.60 -15.64 -8.15
C LEU A 40 19.88 -16.29 -6.96
N SER A 41 20.59 -16.34 -5.84
CA SER A 41 20.11 -16.79 -4.53
C SER A 41 20.65 -15.88 -3.43
N ASP A 42 20.07 -15.97 -2.23
CA ASP A 42 20.53 -15.18 -1.08
C ASP A 42 22.02 -15.45 -0.76
N ALA A 43 22.54 -16.63 -1.12
CA ALA A 43 23.94 -17.00 -0.88
C ALA A 43 24.95 -16.39 -1.86
N ASN A 44 24.57 -16.10 -3.11
CA ASN A 44 25.49 -15.63 -4.16
C ASN A 44 25.21 -14.20 -4.65
N THR A 45 24.13 -13.55 -4.18
CA THR A 45 23.72 -12.22 -4.62
C THR A 45 24.64 -11.12 -4.08
N VAL A 46 25.07 -11.20 -2.81
CA VAL A 46 25.82 -10.13 -2.12
C VAL A 46 27.08 -9.68 -2.87
N PRO A 47 27.95 -10.58 -3.39
CA PRO A 47 29.12 -10.17 -4.17
C PRO A 47 28.80 -9.46 -5.50
N LEU A 48 27.60 -9.65 -6.05
CA LEU A 48 27.19 -9.11 -7.34
C LEU A 48 26.60 -7.69 -7.23
N ILE A 49 26.08 -7.33 -6.06
CA ILE A 49 25.52 -6.00 -5.78
C ILE A 49 26.47 -4.86 -6.20
N PRO A 50 27.72 -4.79 -5.70
CA PRO A 50 28.61 -3.68 -6.05
C PRO A 50 29.02 -3.66 -7.53
N ARG A 51 28.91 -4.79 -8.25
CA ARG A 51 29.25 -4.90 -9.67
C ARG A 51 28.11 -4.46 -10.58
N LEU A 52 26.90 -4.95 -10.31
CA LEU A 52 25.77 -4.83 -11.23
C LEU A 52 24.84 -3.67 -10.85
N LEU A 53 24.54 -3.49 -9.56
CA LEU A 53 23.51 -2.53 -9.11
C LEU A 53 23.83 -1.08 -9.52
N PRO A 54 25.06 -0.56 -9.39
CA PRO A 54 25.38 0.80 -9.83
C PRO A 54 25.14 1.02 -11.33
N LYS A 55 25.52 0.03 -12.17
CA LYS A 55 25.36 0.10 -13.63
C LYS A 55 23.87 0.08 -14.01
N ILE A 56 23.11 -0.85 -13.44
CA ILE A 56 21.66 -0.94 -13.68
C ILE A 56 20.95 0.35 -13.24
N THR A 57 21.31 0.88 -12.06
CA THR A 57 20.72 2.14 -11.55
C THR A 57 21.01 3.31 -12.49
N ALA A 58 22.23 3.41 -13.02
CA ALA A 58 22.59 4.44 -13.99
C ALA A 58 21.81 4.28 -15.31
N ILE A 59 21.61 3.05 -15.81
CA ILE A 59 20.79 2.81 -17.00
C ILE A 59 19.34 3.22 -16.75
N LEU A 60 18.73 2.79 -15.64
CA LEU A 60 17.34 3.07 -15.30
C LEU A 60 17.00 4.57 -15.28
N GLN A 61 17.97 5.45 -15.03
CA GLN A 61 17.78 6.91 -15.02
C GLN A 61 17.70 7.52 -16.43
N VAL A 62 18.25 6.87 -17.46
CA VAL A 62 18.38 7.43 -18.81
C VAL A 62 17.72 6.58 -19.89
N PHE A 63 17.30 5.36 -19.55
CA PHE A 63 16.75 4.40 -20.51
C PHE A 63 15.34 4.78 -20.93
N SER A 64 15.11 4.87 -22.24
CA SER A 64 13.86 5.36 -22.82
C SER A 64 12.83 4.26 -23.13
N ALA A 65 13.26 3.00 -23.22
CA ALA A 65 12.39 1.85 -23.45
C ALA A 65 11.91 1.21 -22.15
N GLU A 66 10.98 0.26 -22.25
CA GLU A 66 10.43 -0.46 -21.10
C GLU A 66 11.53 -1.26 -20.36
N PRO A 67 11.78 -0.99 -19.06
CA PRO A 67 12.94 -1.50 -18.34
C PRO A 67 12.68 -2.81 -17.57
N THR A 68 11.74 -3.64 -18.01
CA THR A 68 11.23 -4.77 -17.21
C THR A 68 12.32 -5.72 -16.71
N VAL A 69 13.22 -6.19 -17.58
CA VAL A 69 14.34 -7.08 -17.17
C VAL A 69 15.36 -6.41 -16.25
N LEU A 70 15.55 -5.09 -16.37
CA LEU A 70 16.41 -4.34 -15.45
C LEU A 70 15.78 -4.27 -14.06
N CYS A 71 14.48 -3.96 -13.99
CA CYS A 71 13.73 -3.87 -12.74
C CYS A 71 13.67 -5.22 -12.02
N GLU A 72 13.43 -6.32 -12.74
CA GLU A 72 13.39 -7.67 -12.17
C GLU A 72 14.74 -8.08 -11.58
N LEU A 73 15.83 -7.84 -12.31
CA LEU A 73 17.17 -8.11 -11.81
C LEU A 73 17.50 -7.22 -10.60
N THR A 74 17.13 -5.93 -10.64
CA THR A 74 17.29 -5.03 -9.49
C THR A 74 16.54 -5.56 -8.27
N MET A 75 15.28 -5.97 -8.40
CA MET A 75 14.52 -6.53 -7.27
C MET A 75 15.23 -7.74 -6.64
N LYS A 76 15.81 -8.64 -7.46
CA LYS A 76 16.61 -9.77 -6.96
C LYS A 76 17.87 -9.29 -6.23
N LEU A 77 18.60 -8.32 -6.78
CA LEU A 77 19.82 -7.76 -6.17
C LEU A 77 19.53 -6.99 -4.86
N LEU A 78 18.35 -6.39 -4.72
CA LEU A 78 17.94 -5.65 -3.51
C LEU A 78 17.40 -6.55 -2.40
N ARG A 79 17.06 -7.81 -2.69
CA ARG A 79 16.51 -8.76 -1.72
C ARG A 79 17.30 -8.85 -0.40
N PRO A 80 18.64 -9.01 -0.38
CA PRO A 80 19.40 -9.12 0.86
C PRO A 80 19.63 -7.78 1.58
N LEU A 81 19.30 -6.65 0.95
CA LEU A 81 19.56 -5.32 1.53
C LEU A 81 18.42 -4.87 2.44
N THR A 82 18.71 -4.06 3.45
CA THR A 82 17.69 -3.34 4.24
C THR A 82 17.33 -2.01 3.59
N PHE A 83 16.20 -1.40 3.96
CA PHE A 83 15.85 -0.07 3.47
C PHE A 83 16.94 0.95 3.79
N SER A 84 17.47 0.92 5.01
CA SER A 84 18.57 1.79 5.43
C SER A 84 19.81 1.67 4.54
N GLN A 85 20.16 0.45 4.09
CA GLN A 85 21.26 0.25 3.15
C GLN A 85 20.92 0.83 1.77
N ILE A 86 19.71 0.58 1.26
CA ILE A 86 19.29 1.05 -0.06
C ILE A 86 19.36 2.58 -0.14
N ILE A 87 18.83 3.31 0.85
CA ILE A 87 18.82 4.78 0.85
C ILE A 87 20.21 5.42 1.02
N THR A 88 21.24 4.65 1.38
CA THR A 88 22.64 5.13 1.32
C THR A 88 23.25 5.01 -0.06
N MET A 89 22.67 4.17 -0.91
CA MET A 89 23.15 3.89 -2.27
C MET A 89 22.31 4.58 -3.35
N THR A 90 21.09 5.00 -3.02
CA THR A 90 20.17 5.69 -3.94
C THR A 90 19.73 7.03 -3.38
N THR A 91 19.30 7.94 -4.26
CA THR A 91 18.77 9.25 -3.86
C THR A 91 17.25 9.22 -3.76
N GLN A 92 16.70 10.14 -2.96
CA GLN A 92 15.24 10.35 -2.89
C GLN A 92 14.65 10.64 -4.29
N GLU A 93 15.35 11.43 -5.10
CA GLU A 93 14.93 11.78 -6.46
C GLU A 93 14.86 10.55 -7.37
N ALA A 94 15.81 9.62 -7.28
CA ALA A 94 15.76 8.39 -8.07
C ALA A 94 14.54 7.51 -7.73
N ILE A 95 14.16 7.44 -6.44
CA ILE A 95 12.94 6.73 -6.02
C ILE A 95 11.70 7.44 -6.57
N ILE A 96 11.65 8.77 -6.51
CA ILE A 96 10.54 9.57 -7.06
C ILE A 96 10.42 9.36 -8.57
N GLN A 97 11.54 9.34 -9.30
CA GLN A 97 11.56 9.07 -10.74
C GLN A 97 11.01 7.68 -11.05
N ALA A 98 11.39 6.65 -10.29
CA ALA A 98 10.85 5.31 -10.43
C ALA A 98 9.32 5.27 -10.20
N LEU A 99 8.83 5.90 -9.12
CA LEU A 99 7.39 5.99 -8.83
C LEU A 99 6.61 6.79 -9.88
N ARG A 100 7.23 7.79 -10.51
CA ARG A 100 6.60 8.61 -11.55
C ARG A 100 6.72 8.03 -12.95
N SER A 101 7.52 6.98 -13.13
CA SER A 101 7.74 6.33 -14.41
C SER A 101 6.43 5.95 -15.10
N PRO A 102 6.34 6.06 -16.45
CA PRO A 102 5.20 5.55 -17.20
C PRO A 102 5.16 4.01 -17.23
N TRP A 103 6.27 3.35 -16.87
CA TRP A 103 6.42 1.90 -16.94
C TRP A 103 6.03 1.23 -15.62
N PRO A 104 5.05 0.32 -15.61
CA PRO A 104 4.62 -0.37 -14.39
C PRO A 104 5.76 -1.08 -13.64
N SER A 105 6.70 -1.71 -14.35
CA SER A 105 7.85 -2.40 -13.75
C SER A 105 8.75 -1.47 -12.93
N ALA A 106 8.97 -0.23 -13.39
CA ALA A 106 9.72 0.78 -12.65
C ALA A 106 8.96 1.30 -11.43
N VAL A 107 7.64 1.50 -11.56
CA VAL A 107 6.79 1.88 -10.42
C VAL A 107 6.80 0.81 -9.34
N ILE A 108 6.63 -0.46 -9.73
CA ILE A 108 6.67 -1.61 -8.82
C ILE A 108 8.04 -1.70 -8.14
N LEU A 109 9.14 -1.49 -8.87
CA LEU A 109 10.48 -1.41 -8.25
C LEU A 109 10.55 -0.28 -7.20
N GLY A 110 10.01 0.90 -7.50
CA GLY A 110 9.92 2.01 -6.56
C GLY A 110 9.17 1.62 -5.28
N MET A 111 7.99 0.99 -5.42
CA MET A 111 7.20 0.50 -4.28
C MET A 111 7.90 -0.64 -3.53
N ALA A 112 8.59 -1.54 -4.23
CA ALA A 112 9.35 -2.63 -3.64
C ALA A 112 10.49 -2.10 -2.76
N ILE A 113 11.14 -1.00 -3.17
CA ILE A 113 12.13 -0.31 -2.32
C ILE A 113 11.48 0.21 -1.04
N LEU A 114 10.28 0.79 -1.10
CA LEU A 114 9.58 1.28 0.09
C LEU A 114 9.18 0.13 1.03
N GLU A 115 8.73 -0.99 0.49
CA GLU A 115 8.37 -2.21 1.24
C GLU A 115 9.54 -2.80 2.06
N LYS A 116 10.79 -2.42 1.73
CA LYS A 116 11.98 -2.82 2.51
C LYS A 116 12.06 -2.15 3.87
N ALA A 117 11.28 -1.09 4.13
CA ALA A 117 11.26 -0.43 5.44
C ALA A 117 10.49 -1.33 6.44
N GLN A 118 11.19 -2.29 7.02
CA GLN A 118 10.63 -3.37 7.83
C GLN A 118 10.78 -3.14 9.33
N SER A 119 11.22 -1.95 9.74
CA SER A 119 11.38 -1.56 11.14
C SER A 119 10.74 -0.20 11.42
N PRO A 120 10.29 0.08 12.67
CA PRO A 120 9.72 1.38 13.03
C PRO A 120 10.64 2.57 12.73
N SER A 121 11.95 2.41 12.92
CA SER A 121 12.93 3.44 12.60
C SER A 121 13.00 3.72 11.11
N GLU A 122 12.93 2.69 10.26
CA GLU A 122 12.93 2.85 8.80
C GLU A 122 11.62 3.45 8.30
N ALA A 123 10.48 3.06 8.88
CA ALA A 123 9.19 3.68 8.58
C ALA A 123 9.18 5.17 8.98
N THR A 124 9.84 5.53 10.08
CA THR A 124 10.04 6.95 10.48
C THR A 124 10.91 7.70 9.47
N ILE A 125 12.01 7.09 9.02
CA ILE A 125 12.87 7.67 7.97
C ILE A 125 12.06 7.89 6.69
N LEU A 126 11.30 6.89 6.24
CA LEU A 126 10.45 7.01 5.05
C LEU A 126 9.39 8.10 5.22
N GLY A 127 8.72 8.16 6.37
CA GLY A 127 7.72 9.21 6.65
C GLY A 127 8.32 10.63 6.66
N SER A 128 9.64 10.78 6.85
CA SER A 128 10.34 12.07 6.72
C SER A 128 10.53 12.51 5.27
N MET A 129 10.52 11.57 4.31
CA MET A 129 10.67 11.79 2.88
C MET A 129 9.34 12.19 2.23
N LYS A 130 8.88 13.41 2.51
CA LYS A 130 7.56 13.91 2.10
C LYS A 130 7.25 13.69 0.61
N ASP A 131 8.18 14.00 -0.28
CA ASP A 131 7.93 13.94 -1.74
C ASP A 131 7.87 12.49 -2.25
N VAL A 132 8.56 11.56 -1.58
CA VAL A 132 8.45 10.11 -1.86
C VAL A 132 7.08 9.62 -1.47
N VAL A 133 6.62 9.93 -0.25
CA VAL A 133 5.29 9.50 0.23
C VAL A 133 4.19 10.10 -0.64
N SER A 134 4.33 11.38 -1.04
CA SER A 134 3.38 12.03 -1.94
C SER A 134 3.33 11.35 -3.31
N SER A 135 4.50 11.07 -3.90
CA SER A 135 4.60 10.39 -5.20
C SER A 135 4.09 8.94 -5.14
N PHE A 136 4.29 8.26 -4.00
CA PHE A 136 3.74 6.94 -3.74
C PHE A 136 2.21 6.95 -3.70
N VAL A 137 1.61 7.84 -2.89
CA VAL A 137 0.14 7.94 -2.77
C VAL A 137 -0.49 8.31 -4.10
N GLU A 138 0.09 9.28 -4.80
CA GLU A 138 -0.36 9.70 -6.13
C GLU A 138 -0.34 8.53 -7.10
N ARG A 139 0.80 7.83 -7.23
CA ARG A 139 0.92 6.74 -8.19
C ARG A 139 0.08 5.51 -7.81
N TRP A 140 -0.05 5.21 -6.52
CA TRP A 140 -0.90 4.11 -6.03
C TRP A 140 -2.37 4.32 -6.43
N LEU A 141 -2.88 5.54 -6.37
CA LEU A 141 -4.28 5.83 -6.72
C LEU A 141 -4.48 6.06 -8.22
N ASP A 142 -3.54 6.71 -8.90
CA ASP A 142 -3.70 7.15 -10.29
C ASP A 142 -3.32 6.09 -11.36
N CYS A 143 -2.42 5.13 -11.03
CA CYS A 143 -1.94 4.19 -12.04
C CYS A 143 -3.05 3.25 -12.54
N PRO A 144 -3.28 3.07 -13.85
CA PRO A 144 -4.29 2.13 -14.35
C PRO A 144 -3.91 0.65 -14.20
N ASP A 145 -2.62 0.36 -13.99
CA ASP A 145 -2.12 -1.02 -13.88
C ASP A 145 -2.58 -1.70 -12.58
N VAL A 146 -3.07 -2.92 -12.69
CA VAL A 146 -3.60 -3.68 -11.55
C VAL A 146 -2.48 -4.09 -10.60
N SER A 147 -1.33 -4.51 -11.12
CA SER A 147 -0.20 -4.97 -10.33
C SER A 147 0.39 -3.84 -9.49
N VAL A 148 0.46 -2.62 -10.05
CA VAL A 148 0.82 -1.41 -9.31
C VAL A 148 -0.17 -1.12 -8.18
N GLY A 149 -1.47 -1.27 -8.44
CA GLY A 149 -2.51 -1.10 -7.42
C GLY A 149 -2.39 -2.08 -6.26
N GLU A 150 -2.21 -3.37 -6.56
CA GLU A 150 -2.03 -4.43 -5.56
C GLU A 150 -0.74 -4.25 -4.77
N MET A 151 0.36 -3.91 -5.46
CA MET A 151 1.63 -3.57 -4.82
C MET A 151 1.46 -2.40 -3.86
N GLY A 152 0.82 -1.32 -4.30
CA GLY A 152 0.58 -0.14 -3.48
C GLY A 152 -0.29 -0.43 -2.25
N ASN A 153 -1.34 -1.25 -2.39
CA ASN A 153 -2.16 -1.69 -1.26
C ASN A 153 -1.31 -2.41 -0.21
N ARG A 154 -0.52 -3.40 -0.64
CA ARG A 154 0.34 -4.20 0.25
C ARG A 154 1.42 -3.35 0.91
N THR A 155 2.12 -2.53 0.14
CA THR A 155 3.17 -1.63 0.65
C THR A 155 2.59 -0.65 1.67
N LEU A 156 1.45 -0.01 1.37
CA LEU A 156 0.83 0.95 2.28
C LEU A 156 0.40 0.30 3.59
N LEU A 157 -0.29 -0.84 3.52
CA LEU A 157 -0.75 -1.56 4.71
C LEU A 157 0.42 -2.03 5.58
N GLY A 158 1.42 -2.66 4.98
CA GLY A 158 2.60 -3.15 5.71
C GLY A 158 3.36 -2.01 6.41
N LEU A 159 3.56 -0.88 5.72
CA LEU A 159 4.23 0.27 6.31
C LEU A 159 3.44 0.90 7.48
N LEU A 160 2.11 0.99 7.35
CA LEU A 160 1.25 1.50 8.42
C LEU A 160 1.16 0.55 9.60
N GLU A 161 1.21 -0.75 9.38
CA GLU A 161 1.29 -1.75 10.45
C GLU A 161 2.58 -1.62 11.25
N ILE A 162 3.73 -1.49 10.57
CA ILE A 162 5.05 -1.29 11.19
C ILE A 162 5.13 0.03 11.97
N ASP A 163 4.54 1.10 11.44
CA ASP A 163 4.56 2.43 12.08
C ASP A 163 3.42 2.64 13.10
N CYS A 164 2.55 1.65 13.33
CA CYS A 164 1.41 1.81 14.23
C CYS A 164 1.86 2.14 15.67
N ASP A 165 1.37 3.27 16.19
CA ASP A 165 1.65 3.77 17.55
C ASP A 165 0.63 3.29 18.60
N VAL A 166 -0.35 2.50 18.17
CA VAL A 166 -1.33 1.85 19.07
C VAL A 166 -0.81 0.46 19.43
N PRO A 167 -0.83 0.05 20.70
CA PRO A 167 -0.45 -1.31 21.06
C PRO A 167 -1.41 -2.29 20.39
N LEU A 168 -0.89 -3.16 19.53
CA LEU A 168 -1.67 -4.26 18.98
C LEU A 168 -2.03 -5.23 20.12
N PRO A 169 -3.25 -5.77 20.16
CA PRO A 169 -3.60 -6.84 21.10
C PRO A 169 -2.74 -8.07 20.78
N ASP A 170 -2.08 -8.67 21.78
CA ASP A 170 -1.44 -9.99 21.60
C ASP A 170 -2.51 -11.01 21.20
N ALA A 171 -2.13 -12.09 20.50
CA ALA A 171 -3.03 -13.18 20.08
C ALA A 171 -3.85 -13.81 21.24
N ASN A 172 -3.45 -13.58 22.49
CA ASN A 172 -4.12 -14.04 23.71
C ASN A 172 -4.81 -12.91 24.53
N GLY A 173 -4.90 -11.69 24.00
CA GLY A 173 -5.55 -10.54 24.66
C GLY A 173 -4.86 -10.02 25.93
N LEU A 174 -3.67 -10.53 26.27
CA LEU A 174 -2.88 -10.12 27.44
C LEU A 174 -1.70 -9.25 26.98
N LEU A 175 -1.56 -8.04 27.54
CA LEU A 175 -0.37 -7.20 27.32
C LEU A 175 0.85 -7.85 27.99
N THR A 176 1.59 -8.71 27.28
CA THR A 176 2.81 -9.30 27.86
C THR A 176 3.99 -8.34 27.69
N VAL A 177 4.61 -7.97 28.81
CA VAL A 177 5.73 -7.00 28.88
C VAL A 177 7.05 -7.59 28.32
N ALA A 178 7.08 -8.87 27.93
CA ALA A 178 8.33 -9.62 27.80
C ALA A 178 8.94 -9.70 26.39
N GLN A 179 8.23 -9.36 25.31
CA GLN A 179 8.78 -9.40 23.95
C GLN A 179 8.14 -8.34 23.03
N ARG A 180 8.03 -7.08 23.49
CA ARG A 180 7.59 -6.01 22.59
C ARG A 180 8.67 -5.75 21.56
N GLU A 181 8.41 -6.18 20.31
CA GLU A 181 9.00 -5.52 19.16
C GLU A 181 8.85 -4.00 19.34
N PRO A 182 9.86 -3.20 18.93
CA PRO A 182 9.79 -1.76 19.09
C PRO A 182 8.49 -1.26 18.47
N GLN A 183 7.70 -0.53 19.27
CA GLN A 183 6.43 0.00 18.81
C GLN A 183 6.66 1.09 17.76
N GLY A 184 5.76 1.18 16.78
CA GLY A 184 5.71 2.26 15.81
C GLY A 184 5.57 3.65 16.46
N GLN A 185 5.95 4.70 15.72
CA GLN A 185 5.90 6.09 16.20
C GLN A 185 4.74 6.89 15.60
N GLY A 186 3.93 6.28 14.75
CA GLY A 186 2.81 6.91 14.05
C GLY A 186 3.26 8.09 13.17
N PHE A 187 4.52 8.10 12.73
CA PHE A 187 5.06 9.20 11.94
C PHE A 187 4.55 9.16 10.50
N LEU A 188 4.52 7.98 9.89
CA LEU A 188 3.94 7.75 8.57
C LEU A 188 2.40 7.88 8.62
N TRP A 189 1.75 7.40 9.69
CA TRP A 189 0.33 7.68 9.93
C TRP A 189 0.04 9.19 9.93
N ARG A 190 0.84 9.97 10.67
CA ARG A 190 0.76 11.44 10.66
C ARG A 190 1.01 12.03 9.28
N ARG A 191 2.00 11.52 8.56
CA ARG A 191 2.35 12.00 7.22
C ARG A 191 1.18 11.81 6.25
N ILE A 192 0.52 10.66 6.26
CA ILE A 192 -0.53 10.35 5.28
C ILE A 192 -1.86 11.03 5.65
N PHE A 193 -2.26 10.98 6.92
CA PHE A 193 -3.59 11.42 7.34
C PHE A 193 -3.62 12.83 7.97
N THR A 194 -2.47 13.48 8.17
CA THR A 194 -2.39 14.79 8.83
C THR A 194 -1.41 15.74 8.17
N ASP A 195 -0.79 15.38 7.05
CA ASP A 195 -0.19 16.36 6.14
C ASP A 195 -1.27 16.83 5.15
N PRO A 196 -1.62 18.13 5.12
CA PRO A 196 -2.63 18.64 4.20
C PRO A 196 -2.34 18.29 2.74
N SER A 197 -1.06 18.30 2.34
CA SER A 197 -0.70 18.06 0.93
C SER A 197 -0.94 16.63 0.49
N ILE A 198 -0.77 15.65 1.37
CA ILE A 198 -1.05 14.23 1.06
C ILE A 198 -2.55 13.94 1.22
N TYR A 199 -3.19 14.54 2.24
CA TYR A 199 -4.63 14.38 2.41
C TYR A 199 -5.42 14.94 1.21
N VAL A 200 -4.98 16.07 0.63
CA VAL A 200 -5.54 16.59 -0.62
C VAL A 200 -5.44 15.57 -1.75
N LEU A 201 -4.33 14.83 -1.88
CA LEU A 201 -4.17 13.81 -2.92
C LEU A 201 -5.17 12.67 -2.74
N LEU A 202 -5.35 12.18 -1.50
CA LEU A 202 -6.34 11.14 -1.20
C LEU A 202 -7.74 11.57 -1.62
N LEU A 203 -8.13 12.80 -1.28
CA LEU A 203 -9.45 13.32 -1.66
C LEU A 203 -9.56 13.59 -3.16
N SER A 204 -8.61 14.29 -3.77
CA SER A 204 -8.72 14.71 -5.17
C SER A 204 -8.75 13.51 -6.11
N LEU A 205 -7.92 12.49 -5.88
CA LEU A 205 -7.83 11.32 -6.74
C LEU A 205 -9.02 10.36 -6.57
N THR A 206 -9.80 10.51 -5.49
CA THR A 206 -11.01 9.69 -5.25
C THR A 206 -12.31 10.46 -5.46
N THR A 207 -12.27 11.76 -5.74
CA THR A 207 -13.45 12.59 -6.01
C THR A 207 -13.48 13.12 -7.44
N ARG A 208 -14.59 13.75 -7.82
CA ARG A 208 -14.72 14.42 -9.13
C ARG A 208 -13.80 15.63 -9.28
N VAL A 209 -13.31 16.20 -8.18
CA VAL A 209 -12.55 17.47 -8.19
C VAL A 209 -11.13 17.28 -8.73
N GLY A 210 -10.51 16.11 -8.56
CA GLY A 210 -9.15 15.86 -9.06
C GLY A 210 -9.03 15.70 -10.57
N GLY A 211 -10.15 15.71 -11.30
CA GLY A 211 -10.13 15.69 -12.77
C GLY A 211 -9.72 14.34 -13.39
N LEU A 212 -9.61 13.27 -12.60
CA LEU A 212 -9.40 11.93 -13.14
C LEU A 212 -10.59 11.49 -14.01
N PRO A 213 -10.34 10.81 -15.14
CA PRO A 213 -11.35 10.07 -15.88
C PRO A 213 -12.14 9.14 -14.93
N GLU A 214 -13.44 9.03 -15.17
CA GLU A 214 -14.37 8.27 -14.32
C GLU A 214 -13.86 6.86 -14.01
N ARG A 215 -13.40 6.11 -15.03
CA ARG A 215 -12.84 4.77 -14.85
C ARG A 215 -11.64 4.75 -13.90
N GLN A 216 -10.72 5.70 -14.02
CA GLN A 216 -9.53 5.77 -13.14
C GLN A 216 -9.92 6.16 -11.72
N ARG A 217 -10.88 7.08 -11.57
CA ARG A 217 -11.44 7.43 -10.27
C ARG A 217 -12.09 6.22 -9.59
N CYS A 218 -12.91 5.43 -10.30
CA CYS A 218 -13.52 4.21 -9.74
C CYS A 218 -12.45 3.20 -9.28
N LEU A 219 -11.34 3.06 -10.03
CA LEU A 219 -10.19 2.24 -9.60
C LEU A 219 -9.54 2.79 -8.32
N ALA A 220 -9.30 4.10 -8.25
CA ALA A 220 -8.74 4.75 -7.07
C ALA A 220 -9.64 4.57 -5.82
N GLN A 221 -10.95 4.77 -6.00
CA GLN A 221 -11.96 4.55 -4.97
C GLN A 221 -11.95 3.09 -4.49
N GLY A 222 -11.96 2.13 -5.40
CA GLY A 222 -11.91 0.70 -5.07
C GLY A 222 -10.63 0.31 -4.32
N ARG A 223 -9.47 0.87 -4.69
CA ARG A 223 -8.21 0.66 -3.97
C ARG A 223 -8.27 1.19 -2.55
N LEU A 224 -8.77 2.41 -2.36
CA LEU A 224 -8.91 3.00 -1.03
C LEU A 224 -9.89 2.19 -0.16
N LEU A 225 -11.04 1.80 -0.71
CA LEU A 225 -12.02 0.95 -0.01
C LEU A 225 -11.44 -0.42 0.39
N ARG A 226 -10.53 -0.99 -0.41
CA ARG A 226 -9.92 -2.28 -0.11
C ARG A 226 -8.98 -2.25 1.10
N VAL A 227 -8.31 -1.13 1.36
CA VAL A 227 -7.31 -1.02 2.45
C VAL A 227 -7.90 -0.46 3.74
N LEU A 228 -8.96 0.36 3.67
CA LEU A 228 -9.55 1.03 4.83
C LEU A 228 -10.01 0.08 5.95
N PRO A 229 -10.66 -1.08 5.69
CA PRO A 229 -11.03 -2.02 6.75
C PRO A 229 -9.83 -2.45 7.60
N ARG A 230 -8.75 -2.93 6.98
CA ARG A 230 -7.53 -3.34 7.70
C ARG A 230 -6.85 -2.16 8.39
N MET A 231 -6.78 -0.98 7.75
CA MET A 231 -6.25 0.22 8.42
C MET A 231 -7.05 0.60 9.66
N SER A 232 -8.37 0.40 9.63
CA SER A 232 -9.25 0.75 10.74
C SER A 232 -9.08 -0.20 11.93
N GLU A 233 -8.67 -1.44 11.69
CA GLU A 233 -8.23 -2.36 12.73
C GLU A 233 -7.01 -1.81 13.48
N LEU A 234 -6.04 -1.28 12.74
CA LEU A 234 -4.79 -0.77 13.28
C LEU A 234 -5.01 0.52 14.09
N ASN A 235 -5.76 1.47 13.55
CA ASN A 235 -5.99 2.76 14.22
C ASN A 235 -7.31 3.43 13.79
N LEU A 236 -8.44 2.89 14.25
CA LEU A 236 -9.77 3.44 13.97
C LEU A 236 -9.90 4.94 14.34
N PRO A 237 -9.48 5.42 15.52
CA PRO A 237 -9.61 6.83 15.88
C PRO A 237 -8.92 7.76 14.89
N ARG A 238 -7.76 7.35 14.35
CA ARG A 238 -7.01 8.17 13.38
C ARG A 238 -7.74 8.34 12.07
N LEU A 239 -8.36 7.27 11.56
CA LEU A 239 -9.14 7.33 10.33
C LEU A 239 -10.46 8.09 10.48
N CYS A 240 -10.99 8.15 11.70
CA CYS A 240 -12.23 8.85 12.01
C CYS A 240 -12.04 10.34 12.26
N ALA A 241 -10.84 10.76 12.61
CA ALA A 241 -10.52 12.15 12.88
C ALA A 241 -10.00 12.85 11.62
N THR A 242 -10.41 14.10 11.43
CA THR A 242 -9.72 15.02 10.52
C THR A 242 -9.52 16.37 11.18
N LYS A 243 -8.50 17.11 10.72
CA LYS A 243 -8.29 18.52 11.05
C LYS A 243 -8.55 19.43 9.84
N PHE A 244 -9.09 18.87 8.77
CA PHE A 244 -9.15 19.47 7.44
C PHE A 244 -10.57 19.58 6.92
N ASP A 245 -11.45 20.14 7.74
CA ASP A 245 -12.87 20.35 7.41
C ASP A 245 -13.02 21.20 6.13
N ASP A 246 -12.09 22.13 5.91
CA ASP A 246 -12.03 22.96 4.71
C ASP A 246 -11.67 22.14 3.46
N LEU A 247 -10.81 21.13 3.58
CA LEU A 247 -10.42 20.27 2.46
C LEU A 247 -11.55 19.33 2.05
N ASN A 248 -12.32 18.79 2.99
CA ASN A 248 -13.51 18.00 2.65
C ASN A 248 -14.51 18.84 1.84
N ARG A 249 -14.74 20.10 2.24
CA ARG A 249 -15.59 21.01 1.46
C ARG A 249 -15.02 21.32 0.08
N ARG A 250 -13.72 21.61 -0.01
CA ARG A 250 -13.08 22.04 -1.27
C ARG A 250 -12.88 20.90 -2.28
N CYS A 251 -12.48 19.73 -1.80
CA CYS A 251 -12.08 18.60 -2.63
C CYS A 251 -13.19 17.55 -2.78
N ALA A 252 -14.12 17.46 -1.84
CA ALA A 252 -15.23 16.50 -1.90
C ALA A 252 -16.61 17.16 -2.01
N GLN A 253 -16.72 18.49 -1.85
CA GLN A 253 -17.99 19.21 -1.86
C GLN A 253 -18.98 18.71 -0.79
N VAL A 254 -18.45 18.22 0.32
CA VAL A 254 -19.23 17.72 1.46
C VAL A 254 -19.06 18.68 2.63
N ASP A 255 -20.17 19.05 3.26
CA ASP A 255 -20.17 19.83 4.50
C ASP A 255 -20.12 18.89 5.71
N GLY A 256 -19.06 18.99 6.50
CA GLY A 256 -18.91 18.25 7.75
C GLY A 256 -17.46 17.90 8.09
N ASN A 257 -17.23 17.61 9.37
CA ASN A 257 -15.94 17.12 9.86
C ASN A 257 -15.93 15.59 9.77
N TYR A 258 -15.70 15.08 8.55
CA TYR A 258 -15.59 13.66 8.26
C TYR A 258 -14.13 13.25 8.19
N GLY A 259 -13.73 12.28 9.01
CA GLY A 259 -12.49 11.55 8.80
C GLY A 259 -12.51 10.78 7.47
N LEU A 260 -11.36 10.25 7.07
CA LEU A 260 -11.23 9.52 5.81
C LEU A 260 -12.17 8.32 5.73
N LEU A 261 -12.37 7.60 6.85
CA LEU A 261 -13.26 6.45 6.90
C LEU A 261 -14.72 6.85 6.63
N GLN A 262 -15.21 7.89 7.31
CA GLN A 262 -16.57 8.40 7.12
C GLN A 262 -16.75 8.94 5.70
N PHE A 263 -15.77 9.70 5.20
CA PHE A 263 -15.81 10.23 3.84
C PHE A 263 -15.92 9.10 2.81
N ALA A 264 -15.06 8.08 2.91
CA ALA A 264 -15.07 6.94 1.99
C ALA A 264 -16.39 6.15 2.04
N ALA A 265 -16.90 5.91 3.25
CA ALA A 265 -18.11 5.12 3.48
C ALA A 265 -19.40 5.84 3.04
N LEU A 266 -19.46 7.17 3.17
CA LEU A 266 -20.71 7.92 3.04
C LEU A 266 -20.78 8.82 1.79
N HIS A 267 -19.63 9.28 1.28
CA HIS A 267 -19.61 10.39 0.33
C HIS A 267 -18.70 10.18 -0.89
N MET A 268 -17.78 9.23 -0.84
CA MET A 268 -16.83 9.01 -1.93
C MET A 268 -17.47 8.32 -3.15
N VAL A 269 -18.34 7.34 -2.89
CA VAL A 269 -18.94 6.48 -3.94
C VAL A 269 -20.26 7.06 -4.42
N ASP A 270 -20.43 7.16 -5.74
CA ASP A 270 -21.73 7.39 -6.36
C ASP A 270 -22.50 6.07 -6.43
N LYS A 271 -23.53 5.93 -5.59
CA LYS A 271 -24.33 4.69 -5.50
C LYS A 271 -25.19 4.42 -6.74
N THR A 272 -25.26 5.36 -7.69
CA THR A 272 -25.94 5.12 -8.97
C THR A 272 -25.11 4.26 -9.93
N ASP A 273 -23.80 4.16 -9.69
CA ASP A 273 -22.93 3.15 -10.32
C ASP A 273 -23.07 1.84 -9.54
N GLU A 274 -23.80 0.88 -10.13
CA GLU A 274 -24.10 -0.41 -9.51
C GLU A 274 -22.82 -1.18 -9.12
N LEU A 275 -21.77 -1.12 -9.94
CA LEU A 275 -20.52 -1.83 -9.65
C LEU A 275 -19.82 -1.20 -8.45
N MET A 276 -19.75 0.13 -8.40
CA MET A 276 -19.17 0.82 -7.26
C MET A 276 -20.02 0.68 -5.99
N HIS A 277 -21.34 0.57 -6.11
CA HIS A 277 -22.22 0.28 -4.99
C HIS A 277 -21.95 -1.11 -4.40
N LEU A 278 -21.76 -2.13 -5.25
CA LEU A 278 -21.35 -3.47 -4.79
C LEU A 278 -19.98 -3.43 -4.09
N ILE A 279 -19.01 -2.70 -4.64
CA ILE A 279 -17.69 -2.52 -3.99
C ILE A 279 -17.84 -1.83 -2.61
N LEU A 280 -18.75 -0.87 -2.47
CA LEU A 280 -19.05 -0.23 -1.18
C LEU A 280 -19.68 -1.22 -0.20
N ILE A 281 -20.57 -2.10 -0.65
CA ILE A 281 -21.15 -3.16 0.18
C ILE A 281 -20.07 -4.14 0.66
N ASP A 282 -19.19 -4.58 -0.23
CA ASP A 282 -18.06 -5.46 0.12
C ASP A 282 -17.09 -4.79 1.10
N PHE A 283 -16.90 -3.47 0.98
CA PHE A 283 -16.17 -2.68 1.98
C PHE A 283 -16.82 -2.75 3.35
N PHE A 284 -18.14 -2.56 3.46
CA PHE A 284 -18.84 -2.63 4.75
C PHE A 284 -18.80 -4.04 5.35
N LYS A 285 -18.98 -5.08 4.52
CA LYS A 285 -18.81 -6.48 4.95
C LYS A 285 -17.41 -6.73 5.51
N SER A 286 -16.38 -6.27 4.80
CA SER A 286 -14.99 -6.37 5.24
C SER A 286 -14.74 -5.59 6.54
N LEU A 287 -15.32 -4.39 6.67
CA LEU A 287 -15.21 -3.57 7.88
C LEU A 287 -15.82 -4.28 9.10
N VAL A 288 -17.02 -4.85 8.94
CA VAL A 288 -17.70 -5.63 9.99
C VAL A 288 -16.90 -6.89 10.34
N ALA A 289 -16.41 -7.63 9.34
CA ALA A 289 -15.64 -8.85 9.53
C ALA A 289 -14.32 -8.60 10.30
N VAL A 290 -13.61 -7.52 9.98
CA VAL A 290 -12.38 -7.15 10.67
C VAL A 290 -12.67 -6.76 12.13
N HIS A 291 -13.71 -5.96 12.37
CA HIS A 291 -14.01 -5.46 13.71
C HIS A 291 -14.75 -6.44 14.61
N CYS A 292 -15.35 -7.50 14.08
CA CYS A 292 -15.90 -8.59 14.89
C CYS A 292 -14.81 -9.45 15.54
N GLN A 293 -13.58 -9.43 14.98
CA GLN A 293 -12.43 -10.18 15.49
C GLN A 293 -11.59 -9.40 16.51
N THR A 294 -11.76 -8.08 16.58
CA THR A 294 -11.01 -7.24 17.53
C THR A 294 -11.72 -7.14 18.89
N PRO A 295 -10.99 -6.87 19.99
CA PRO A 295 -11.58 -6.67 21.30
C PRO A 295 -12.75 -5.66 21.28
N ASP A 296 -13.80 -5.94 22.05
CA ASP A 296 -14.96 -5.07 22.13
C ASP A 296 -14.57 -3.74 22.81
N ALA A 297 -14.89 -2.64 22.12
CA ALA A 297 -14.71 -1.28 22.59
C ALA A 297 -15.92 -0.46 22.16
N ASP A 298 -16.55 0.26 23.09
CA ASP A 298 -17.77 1.04 22.81
C ASP A 298 -17.58 2.00 21.64
N PHE A 299 -16.42 2.67 21.58
CA PHE A 299 -16.09 3.57 20.48
C PHE A 299 -16.13 2.89 19.11
N LYS A 300 -15.66 1.64 19.00
CA LYS A 300 -15.64 0.86 17.76
C LYS A 300 -17.06 0.55 17.30
N THR A 301 -17.85 -0.06 18.19
CA THR A 301 -19.22 -0.48 17.89
C THR A 301 -20.11 0.71 17.53
N GLU A 302 -20.03 1.80 18.31
CA GLU A 302 -20.80 3.02 18.02
C GLU A 302 -20.37 3.68 16.70
N THR A 303 -19.08 3.67 16.37
CA THR A 303 -18.59 4.21 15.10
C THR A 303 -19.15 3.43 13.91
N ILE A 304 -19.05 2.10 13.93
CA ILE A 304 -19.51 1.25 12.82
C ILE A 304 -21.03 1.29 12.70
N LYS A 305 -21.74 1.23 13.83
CA LYS A 305 -23.20 1.39 13.87
C LYS A 305 -23.63 2.71 13.24
N LYS A 306 -22.98 3.80 13.60
CA LYS A 306 -23.26 5.11 13.01
C LYS A 306 -22.99 5.13 11.51
N LEU A 307 -21.89 4.54 11.04
CA LEU A 307 -21.59 4.45 9.60
C LEU A 307 -22.66 3.69 8.83
N VAL A 308 -23.09 2.53 9.33
CA VAL A 308 -24.15 1.71 8.71
C VAL A 308 -25.48 2.46 8.71
N HIS A 309 -25.80 3.16 9.81
CA HIS A 309 -27.01 3.96 9.91
C HIS A 309 -27.00 5.14 8.93
N ASP A 310 -25.93 5.95 8.95
CA ASP A 310 -25.77 7.16 8.13
C ASP A 310 -25.65 6.85 6.64
N ALA A 311 -25.20 5.64 6.27
CA ALA A 311 -25.19 5.17 4.88
C ALA A 311 -26.61 5.12 4.28
N ASN A 312 -27.64 4.97 5.13
CA ASN A 312 -29.07 4.96 4.78
C ASN A 312 -29.39 4.14 3.53
N ASP A 313 -29.01 2.86 3.56
CA ASP A 313 -28.96 1.99 2.39
C ASP A 313 -29.56 0.62 2.73
N ASN A 314 -30.75 0.35 2.21
CA ASN A 314 -31.44 -0.91 2.52
C ASN A 314 -30.75 -2.12 1.88
N ILE A 315 -30.15 -1.96 0.70
CA ILE A 315 -29.42 -3.04 0.02
C ILE A 315 -28.21 -3.42 0.85
N LEU A 316 -27.48 -2.43 1.38
CA LEU A 316 -26.39 -2.66 2.32
C LEU A 316 -26.87 -3.40 3.59
N ARG A 317 -27.96 -2.94 4.21
CA ARG A 317 -28.49 -3.58 5.43
C ARG A 317 -28.87 -5.04 5.19
N ASP A 318 -29.57 -5.32 4.10
CA ASP A 318 -29.96 -6.68 3.73
C ASP A 318 -28.72 -7.55 3.44
N ALA A 319 -27.72 -7.00 2.75
CA ALA A 319 -26.46 -7.68 2.48
C ALA A 319 -25.65 -7.99 3.75
N LEU A 320 -25.66 -7.09 4.74
CA LEU A 320 -25.03 -7.34 6.04
C LEU A 320 -25.78 -8.42 6.83
N LEU A 321 -27.12 -8.36 6.88
CA LEU A 321 -27.91 -9.38 7.58
C LEU A 321 -27.76 -10.78 6.95
N GLY A 322 -27.57 -10.86 5.63
CA GLY A 322 -27.30 -12.11 4.93
C GLY A 322 -25.85 -12.60 5.02
N PHE A 323 -24.90 -11.73 5.37
CA PHE A 323 -23.46 -12.01 5.30
C PHE A 323 -23.01 -13.26 6.09
N PRO A 324 -23.47 -13.53 7.33
CA PRO A 324 -23.07 -14.73 8.06
C PRO A 324 -23.44 -16.06 7.38
N SER A 325 -24.37 -16.03 6.43
CA SER A 325 -24.86 -17.21 5.70
C SER A 325 -24.22 -17.40 4.31
N GLU A 326 -23.33 -16.51 3.89
CA GLU A 326 -22.70 -16.57 2.57
C GLU A 326 -21.59 -17.63 2.46
N ASP A 327 -20.93 -17.95 3.58
CA ASP A 327 -19.88 -18.96 3.64
C ASP A 327 -20.37 -20.22 4.38
N PRO A 328 -20.76 -21.29 3.66
CA PRO A 328 -21.24 -22.53 4.27
C PRO A 328 -20.14 -23.33 4.99
N ASP A 329 -18.88 -23.03 4.72
CA ASP A 329 -17.72 -23.73 5.28
C ASP A 329 -17.13 -22.99 6.52
N ALA A 330 -17.68 -21.83 6.87
CA ALA A 330 -17.24 -21.05 8.01
C ALA A 330 -17.50 -21.75 9.35
N GLU A 331 -16.56 -21.61 10.29
CA GLU A 331 -16.68 -22.18 11.63
C GLU A 331 -17.86 -21.56 12.40
N SER A 332 -18.64 -22.38 13.10
CA SER A 332 -19.84 -21.94 13.85
C SER A 332 -19.56 -20.80 14.82
N GLU A 333 -18.39 -20.80 15.49
CA GLU A 333 -18.01 -19.73 16.42
C GLU A 333 -17.78 -18.38 15.69
N VAL A 334 -17.20 -18.41 14.48
CA VAL A 334 -16.98 -17.21 13.67
C VAL A 334 -18.33 -16.66 13.19
N VAL A 335 -19.23 -17.55 12.73
CA VAL A 335 -20.59 -17.17 12.30
C VAL A 335 -21.39 -16.56 13.45
N GLU A 336 -21.34 -17.15 14.65
CA GLU A 336 -22.03 -16.61 15.83
C GLU A 336 -21.50 -15.24 16.25
N LYS A 337 -20.17 -15.07 16.29
CA LYS A 337 -19.53 -13.77 16.61
C LYS A 337 -19.91 -12.70 15.58
N LEU A 338 -19.85 -13.06 14.30
CA LEU A 338 -20.20 -12.15 13.21
C LEU A 338 -21.68 -11.76 13.29
N THR A 339 -22.59 -12.72 13.48
CA THR A 339 -24.03 -12.48 13.64
C THR A 339 -24.31 -11.55 14.81
N SER A 340 -23.75 -11.85 15.99
CA SER A 340 -23.92 -11.02 17.18
C SER A 340 -23.38 -9.60 17.00
N PHE A 341 -22.28 -9.43 16.27
CA PHE A 341 -21.74 -8.10 15.98
C PHE A 341 -22.62 -7.33 14.99
N ILE A 342 -23.14 -8.00 13.94
CA ILE A 342 -24.06 -7.41 12.96
C ILE A 342 -25.35 -6.92 13.64
N ASP A 343 -25.93 -7.72 14.53
CA ASP A 343 -27.11 -7.34 15.32
C ASP A 343 -26.91 -6.09 16.19
N LYS A 344 -25.65 -5.77 16.56
CA LYS A 344 -25.33 -4.56 17.33
C LYS A 344 -25.24 -3.30 16.45
N VAL A 345 -24.87 -3.45 15.17
CA VAL A 345 -24.47 -2.33 14.29
C VAL A 345 -25.47 -2.02 13.17
N VAL A 346 -26.32 -2.97 12.79
CA VAL A 346 -27.47 -2.76 11.87
C VAL A 346 -28.69 -2.35 12.67
#